data_AF-A0A2N5A829-F1
#
_entry.id   AF-A0A2N5A829-F1
#
_cell.length_a   1.000
_cell.length_b   1.000
_cell.length_c   1.000
_cell.angle_alpha   90.00
_cell.angle_beta   90.00
_cell.angle_gamma   90.00
#
_symmetry.space_group_name_H-M   'P 1'
#
loop_
_entity.id
_entity.type
_entity.pdbx_description
1 polymer ?
#
loop_
_entity_poly.entity_id
_entity_poly.type
_entity_poly.pdbx_seq_one_letter_code
_entity_poly.pdbx_strand_id
1 'polypeptide(L)'
;MSQEYTEDKEVKLTKLSSGRRLLEAMLILCSLFAIWLMAALLSFNPSDPSWSQTAWHEPIHNLGGAPGAWLADTLFFIFGVMAYTIPVIIIGGCWFAWRHQENDEYIDYFA
;
A
#
# COMPACT_ATOMS: atom_id res chain seq x y z
N MET A 1 4.09 -60.53 10.74
CA MET A 1 5.10 -59.46 10.64
C MET A 1 4.47 -58.37 9.77
N SER A 2 3.91 -57.34 10.40
CA SER A 2 3.21 -56.22 9.76
C SER A 2 4.23 -55.24 9.21
N GLN A 3 4.30 -55.08 7.89
CA GLN A 3 5.09 -54.01 7.29
C GLN A 3 4.35 -52.69 7.52
N GLU A 4 4.91 -51.86 8.39
CA GLU A 4 4.50 -50.48 8.58
C GLU A 4 4.89 -49.72 7.32
N TYR A 5 3.88 -49.39 6.50
CA TYR A 5 4.05 -48.56 5.31
C TYR A 5 4.35 -47.13 5.79
N THR A 6 5.63 -46.80 5.92
CA THR A 6 6.08 -45.43 6.10
C THR A 6 5.83 -44.71 4.78
N GLU A 7 4.66 -44.09 4.70
CA GLU A 7 4.29 -43.18 3.63
C GLU A 7 5.25 -41.99 3.72
N ASP A 8 6.31 -42.02 2.91
CA ASP A 8 7.23 -40.90 2.74
C ASP A 8 6.42 -39.73 2.18
N LYS A 9 5.90 -38.89 3.08
CA LYS A 9 5.22 -37.64 2.73
C LYS A 9 6.27 -36.72 2.13
N GLU A 10 6.48 -36.83 0.82
CA GLU A 10 7.20 -35.85 0.05
C GLU A 10 6.52 -34.50 0.26
N VAL A 11 7.13 -33.67 1.11
CA VAL A 11 6.68 -32.31 1.34
C VAL A 11 6.95 -31.53 0.06
N LYS A 12 5.98 -31.53 -0.87
CA LYS A 12 6.01 -30.68 -2.06
C LYS A 12 5.98 -29.24 -1.60
N LEU A 13 7.16 -28.66 -1.39
CA LEU A 13 7.32 -27.22 -1.19
C LEU A 13 6.94 -26.53 -2.51
N THR A 14 5.68 -26.14 -2.64
CA THR A 14 5.20 -25.33 -3.76
C THR A 14 6.01 -24.04 -3.82
N LYS A 15 6.85 -23.90 -4.85
CA LYS A 15 7.55 -22.65 -5.11
C LYS A 15 6.50 -21.59 -5.45
N LEU A 16 6.27 -20.66 -4.52
CA LEU A 16 5.50 -19.46 -4.78
C LEU A 16 6.09 -18.74 -6.00
N SER A 17 5.25 -18.42 -6.98
CA SER A 17 5.64 -17.72 -8.20
C SER A 17 6.29 -16.37 -7.86
N SER A 18 7.44 -16.06 -8.47
CA SER A 18 8.13 -14.79 -8.28
C SER A 18 7.25 -13.57 -8.60
N GLY A 19 6.34 -13.70 -9.57
CA GLY A 19 5.40 -12.64 -9.94
C GLY A 19 4.38 -12.35 -8.84
N ARG A 20 3.91 -13.39 -8.13
CA ARG A 20 2.98 -13.23 -7.00
C ARG A 20 3.62 -12.44 -5.85
N ARG A 21 4.86 -12.80 -5.50
CA ARG A 21 5.62 -12.11 -4.46
C ARG A 21 5.88 -10.65 -4.79
N LEU A 22 6.18 -10.34 -6.05
CA LEU A 22 6.36 -8.97 -6.50
C LEU A 22 5.06 -8.17 -6.34
N LEU A 23 3.93 -8.74 -6.75
CA LEU A 23 2.64 -8.07 -6.61
C LEU A 23 2.25 -7.87 -5.15
N GLU A 24 2.42 -8.87 -4.29
CA GLU A 24 2.21 -8.72 -2.84
C GLU A 24 3.09 -7.63 -2.23
N ALA A 25 4.37 -7.58 -2.60
CA ALA A 25 5.27 -6.52 -2.15
C ALA A 25 4.80 -5.13 -2.62
N MET A 26 4.35 -5.01 -3.87
CA MET A 26 3.80 -3.75 -4.40
C MET A 26 2.51 -3.34 -3.67
N LEU A 27 1.61 -4.27 -3.38
CA LEU A 27 0.37 -3.99 -2.64
C LEU A 27 0.66 -3.50 -1.21
N ILE A 28 1.65 -4.11 -0.53
CA ILE A 28 2.10 -3.67 0.78
C ILE A 28 2.70 -2.26 0.71
N LEU A 29 3.60 -2.01 -0.25
CA LEU A 29 4.21 -0.70 -0.43
C LEU A 29 3.17 0.39 -0.73
N CYS A 30 2.21 0.11 -1.62
CA CYS A 30 1.12 1.03 -1.93
C CYS A 30 0.24 1.30 -0.69
N SER A 31 -0.05 0.28 0.11
CA SER A 31 -0.85 0.43 1.33
C SER A 31 -0.11 1.27 2.38
N LEU A 32 1.19 1.04 2.58
CA LEU A 32 2.03 1.84 3.48
C LEU A 32 2.11 3.28 3.01
N PHE A 33 2.29 3.51 1.70
CA PHE A 33 2.28 4.85 1.13
C PHE A 33 0.95 5.55 1.34
N ALA A 34 -0.19 4.86 1.18
CA ALA A 34 -1.51 5.43 1.43
C ALA A 34 -1.70 5.84 2.89
N ILE A 35 -1.26 5.02 3.84
CA ILE A 35 -1.32 5.34 5.27
C ILE A 35 -0.44 6.55 5.59
N TRP A 36 0.79 6.58 5.06
CA TRP A 36 1.69 7.72 5.21
C TRP A 36 1.09 9.00 4.60
N LEU A 37 0.47 8.90 3.43
CA LEU A 37 -0.20 10.01 2.76
C LEU A 37 -1.39 10.52 3.56
N MET A 38 -2.19 9.62 4.14
CA MET A 38 -3.30 10.00 5.01
C MET A 38 -2.79 10.76 6.25
N ALA A 39 -1.72 10.28 6.88
CA ALA A 39 -1.10 10.98 8.01
C ALA A 39 -0.60 12.37 7.59
N ALA A 40 0.01 12.50 6.42
CA ALA A 40 0.45 13.78 5.88
C ALA A 40 -0.71 14.76 5.60
N LEU A 41 -1.85 14.27 5.09
CA LEU A 41 -3.04 15.09 4.85
C LEU A 41 -3.74 15.53 6.15
N LEU A 42 -3.79 14.65 7.16
CA LEU A 42 -4.42 14.95 8.45
C LEU A 42 -3.58 15.88 9.32
N SER A 43 -2.25 15.81 9.18
CA SER A 43 -1.30 16.68 9.92
C SER A 43 -0.84 17.90 9.12
N PHE A 44 -1.53 18.23 8.02
CA PHE A 44 -1.20 19.38 7.20
C PHE A 44 -1.33 20.68 8.00
N ASN A 45 -0.27 21.48 7.99
CA ASN A 45 -0.24 22.80 8.61
C ASN A 45 0.18 23.84 7.57
N PRO A 46 -0.60 24.92 7.38
CA PRO A 46 -0.24 26.03 6.50
C PRO A 46 1.12 26.68 6.80
N SER A 47 1.58 26.60 8.05
CA SER A 47 2.87 27.16 8.44
C SER A 47 4.08 26.32 8.00
N ASP A 48 3.86 25.10 7.49
CA ASP A 48 4.94 24.21 7.05
C ASP A 48 5.48 24.61 5.66
N PRO A 49 6.80 24.45 5.41
CA PRO A 49 7.40 24.66 4.09
C PRO A 49 6.73 23.79 3.04
N SER A 50 6.11 24.41 2.04
CA SER A 50 5.47 23.71 0.93
C SER A 50 5.55 24.51 -0.36
N TRP A 51 4.95 24.02 -1.44
CA TRP A 51 5.08 24.65 -2.76
C TRP A 51 4.47 26.05 -2.79
N SER A 52 3.28 26.18 -2.22
CA SER A 52 2.53 27.44 -2.22
C SER A 52 2.70 28.25 -0.95
N GLN A 53 3.33 27.68 0.10
CA GLN A 53 3.44 28.31 1.41
C GLN A 53 4.88 28.55 1.82
N THR A 54 5.09 29.72 2.41
CA THR A 54 6.42 30.16 2.82
C THR A 54 6.70 29.66 4.23
N ALA A 55 7.82 28.96 4.42
CA ALA A 55 8.25 28.59 5.76
C ALA A 55 8.83 29.79 6.51
N TRP A 56 8.32 29.98 7.72
CA TRP A 56 9.05 30.67 8.78
C TRP A 56 9.96 29.63 9.46
N HIS A 57 11.02 30.04 10.16
CA HIS A 57 12.09 29.18 10.69
C HIS A 57 11.67 28.14 11.76
N GLU A 58 10.41 27.74 11.78
CA GLU A 58 9.79 26.74 12.65
C GLU A 58 10.09 25.31 12.17
N PRO A 59 10.15 24.35 13.10
CA PRO A 59 10.21 22.93 12.74
C PRO A 59 8.94 22.49 12.00
N ILE A 60 9.08 21.52 11.10
CA ILE A 60 7.96 20.99 10.30
C ILE A 60 7.01 20.22 11.22
N HIS A 61 5.72 20.55 11.16
CA HIS A 61 4.67 19.95 11.98
C HIS A 61 4.02 18.73 11.32
N ASN A 62 4.05 18.66 9.99
CA ASN A 62 3.54 17.51 9.24
C ASN A 62 4.24 16.21 9.65
N LEU A 63 3.46 15.17 9.98
CA LEU A 63 3.98 13.84 10.34
C LEU A 63 4.73 13.15 9.19
N GLY A 64 4.41 13.52 7.95
CA GLY A 64 5.13 13.11 6.75
C GLY A 64 6.40 13.95 6.48
N GLY A 65 6.74 14.89 7.36
CA GLY A 65 7.86 15.82 7.18
C GLY A 65 7.68 16.74 5.98
N ALA A 66 8.79 17.27 5.47
CA ALA A 66 8.80 18.16 4.29
C ALA A 66 8.12 17.54 3.05
N PRO A 67 8.37 16.27 2.66
CA PRO A 67 7.70 15.69 1.49
C PRO A 67 6.20 15.49 1.74
N GLY A 68 5.80 15.18 2.97
CA GLY A 68 4.38 15.10 3.35
C GLY A 68 3.68 16.45 3.24
N ALA A 69 4.28 17.51 3.76
CA ALA A 69 3.75 18.87 3.66
C ALA A 69 3.60 19.33 2.20
N TRP A 70 4.60 19.07 1.36
CA TRP A 70 4.56 19.44 -0.07
C TRP A 70 3.48 18.68 -0.85
N LEU A 71 3.36 17.37 -0.62
CA LEU A 71 2.32 16.56 -1.26
C LEU A 71 0.92 16.94 -0.78
N ALA A 72 0.74 17.14 0.53
CA ALA A 72 -0.54 17.56 1.09
C ALA A 72 -0.96 18.94 0.53
N ASP A 73 -0.04 19.91 0.48
CA ASP A 73 -0.29 21.25 -0.09
C ASP A 73 -0.77 21.16 -1.54
N THR A 74 -0.06 20.38 -2.36
CA THR A 74 -0.38 20.19 -3.78
C THR A 74 -1.73 19.50 -3.96
N LEU A 75 -2.03 18.48 -3.16
CA LEU A 75 -3.29 17.75 -3.23
C LEU A 75 -4.47 18.61 -2.78
N PHE A 76 -4.33 19.39 -1.71
CA PHE A 76 -5.36 20.33 -1.28
C PHE A 76 -5.55 21.47 -2.29
N PHE A 77 -4.49 21.92 -2.95
CA PHE A 77 -4.61 22.93 -4.00
C PHE A 77 -5.41 22.44 -5.21
N ILE A 78 -5.17 21.20 -5.66
CA ILE A 78 -5.82 20.62 -6.85
C ILE A 78 -7.23 20.11 -6.53
N PHE A 79 -7.40 19.37 -5.43
CA PHE A 79 -8.61 18.61 -5.12
C PHE A 79 -9.42 19.20 -3.95
N GLY A 80 -8.86 20.12 -3.17
CA GLY A 80 -9.48 20.60 -1.94
C GLY A 80 -9.76 19.46 -0.96
N VAL A 81 -10.93 19.49 -0.31
CA VAL A 81 -11.35 18.47 0.66
C VAL A 81 -11.39 17.05 0.08
N MET A 82 -11.53 16.92 -1.25
CA MET A 82 -11.52 15.62 -1.92
C MET A 82 -10.14 14.95 -1.88
N ALA A 83 -9.08 15.65 -1.50
CA ALA A 83 -7.76 15.04 -1.30
C ALA A 83 -7.80 13.84 -0.32
N TYR A 84 -8.67 13.90 0.69
CA TYR A 84 -8.85 12.80 1.65
C TYR A 84 -9.38 11.50 1.03
N THR A 85 -10.02 11.55 -0.14
CA THR A 85 -10.49 10.33 -0.80
C THR A 85 -9.35 9.57 -1.47
N ILE A 86 -8.23 10.22 -1.80
CA ILE A 86 -7.13 9.60 -2.54
C ILE A 86 -6.51 8.42 -1.77
N PRO A 87 -6.10 8.56 -0.49
CA PRO A 87 -5.60 7.41 0.28
C PRO A 87 -6.62 6.27 0.38
N VAL A 88 -7.91 6.59 0.51
CA VAL A 88 -8.99 5.60 0.62
C VAL A 88 -9.14 4.81 -0.68
N ILE A 89 -9.09 5.48 -1.83
CA ILE A 89 -9.14 4.84 -3.15
C ILE A 89 -7.93 3.93 -3.36
N ILE A 90 -6.72 4.35 -2.94
CA ILE A 90 -5.52 3.52 -3.05
C ILE A 90 -5.68 2.24 -2.22
N ILE A 91 -6.15 2.34 -0.97
CA ILE A 91 -6.40 1.17 -0.11
C ILE A 91 -7.47 0.26 -0.72
N GLY A 92 -8.58 0.83 -1.21
CA GLY A 92 -9.64 0.08 -1.88
C GLY A 92 -9.15 -0.63 -3.14
N GLY A 93 -8.29 0.02 -3.93
CA GLY A 93 -7.64 -0.55 -5.10
C GLY A 93 -6.70 -1.70 -4.74
N CYS A 94 -5.90 -1.55 -3.67
CA CYS A 94 -5.03 -2.61 -3.17
C CYS A 94 -5.84 -3.83 -2.71
N TRP A 95 -6.94 -3.58 -1.98
CA TRP A 95 -7.87 -4.63 -1.55
C TRP A 95 -8.50 -5.37 -2.73
N PHE A 96 -8.99 -4.63 -3.72
CA PHE A 96 -9.61 -5.21 -4.92
C PHE A 96 -8.61 -6.03 -5.73
N ALA A 97 -7.39 -5.53 -5.92
CA ALA A 97 -6.31 -6.22 -6.62
C ALA A 97 -5.91 -7.51 -5.90
N TRP A 98 -5.82 -7.48 -4.57
CA TRP A 98 -5.56 -8.67 -3.76
C TRP A 98 -6.68 -9.71 -3.89
N ARG A 99 -7.94 -9.28 -3.85
CA ARG A 99 -9.11 -10.17 -3.98
C ARG A 99 -9.21 -10.82 -5.36
N HIS A 100 -8.89 -10.10 -6.44
CA HIS A 100 -8.85 -10.68 -7.80
C HIS A 100 -7.80 -11.78 -7.91
N GLN A 101 -6.69 -11.58 -7.21
CA GLN A 101 -5.57 -12.51 -7.18
C GLN A 101 -5.86 -13.84 -6.49
N GLU A 102 -6.81 -13.90 -5.55
CA GLU A 102 -7.29 -15.17 -4.97
C GLU A 102 -8.16 -15.95 -5.96
N ASN A 103 -8.91 -15.25 -6.81
CA ASN A 103 -9.85 -15.89 -7.75
C ASN A 103 -9.14 -16.49 -8.96
N ASP A 104 -8.06 -15.86 -9.46
CA ASP A 104 -7.24 -16.38 -10.58
C ASP A 104 -6.41 -17.63 -10.21
N GLU A 105 -6.24 -17.90 -8.91
CA GLU A 105 -5.58 -19.13 -8.43
C GLU A 105 -6.48 -20.37 -8.61
N TYR A 106 -7.79 -20.18 -8.83
CA TYR A 106 -8.78 -21.20 -9.18
C TYR A 106 -9.06 -21.22 -10.70
N ILE A 107 -8.02 -21.23 -11.53
CA ILE A 107 -8.22 -21.66 -12.93
C ILE A 107 -7.79 -23.12 -13.02
N ASP A 108 -8.79 -23.99 -13.13
CA ASP A 108 -8.62 -25.41 -13.43
C ASP A 108 -7.83 -25.55 -14.74
N TYR A 109 -6.57 -25.97 -14.64
CA TYR A 109 -5.72 -26.33 -15.78
C TYR A 109 -6.14 -27.64 -16.47
N PHE A 110 -7.33 -28.16 -16.13
CA PHE A 110 -7.85 -29.46 -16.56
C PHE A 110 -9.16 -29.36 -17.37
N ALA A 111 -9.49 -28.19 -17.94
CA ALA A 111 -10.55 -28.03 -18.94
C ALA A 111 -10.04 -28.26 -20.37
#